data_AF-A0A4Y2BCL8-F1
#
_entry.id   AF-A0A4Y2BCL8-F1
#
_cell.length_a   1.000
_cell.length_b   1.000
_cell.length_c   1.000
_cell.angle_alpha   90.00
_cell.angle_beta   90.00
_cell.angle_gamma   90.00
#
_symmetry.space_group_name_H-M   'P 1'
#
loop_
_entity.id
_entity.type
_entity.pdbx_description
1 polymer ?
#
loop_
_entity_poly.entity_id
_entity_poly.type
_entity_poly.pdbx_seq_one_letter_code
_entity_poly.pdbx_strand_id
1 'polypeptide(L)'
;MNEDNFTRGRIVGAVKEIPSIRDVVNEFRISKNAIGRLCERFYVPGTVTRYYSSGRPGEISANEDPYVQITAKRNRRITAVTLAQGI
;
A
#
# COMPACT_ATOMS: atom_id res chain seq x y z
N MET A 1 20.98 -9.97 11.59
CA MET A 1 20.25 -11.09 10.94
C MET A 1 18.89 -10.56 10.52
N ASN A 2 18.53 -10.72 9.25
CA ASN A 2 17.19 -10.34 8.77
C ASN A 2 16.21 -11.42 9.20
N GLU A 3 15.42 -11.15 10.24
CA GLU A 3 14.32 -12.02 10.64
C GLU A 3 13.25 -12.06 9.55
N ASP A 4 12.89 -13.27 9.13
CA ASP A 4 11.83 -13.52 8.17
C ASP A 4 10.49 -12.93 8.64
N ASN A 5 9.64 -12.52 7.69
CA ASN A 5 8.37 -11.86 7.98
C ASN A 5 7.42 -12.75 8.79
N PHE A 6 7.54 -14.07 8.64
CA PHE A 6 6.79 -15.05 9.43
C PHE A 6 7.13 -14.96 10.92
N THR A 7 8.42 -14.93 11.25
CA THR A 7 8.93 -14.82 12.63
C THR A 7 8.48 -13.51 13.27
N ARG A 8 8.50 -12.41 12.51
CA ARG A 8 8.00 -11.10 12.97
C ARG A 8 6.52 -11.12 13.31
N GLY A 9 5.68 -11.73 12.46
CA GLY A 9 4.25 -11.87 12.72
C GLY A 9 3.97 -12.66 14.00
N ARG A 10 4.71 -13.75 14.24
CA ARG A 10 4.58 -14.56 15.45
C ARG A 10 4.98 -13.79 16.72
N ILE A 11 6.07 -13.03 16.69
CA ILE A 11 6.50 -12.24 17.84
C ILE A 11 5.48 -11.15 18.16
N VAL A 12 4.93 -10.46 17.16
CA VAL A 12 3.89 -9.45 17.38
C VAL A 12 2.63 -10.06 18.00
N GLY A 13 2.22 -11.26 17.57
CA GLY A 13 1.13 -12.01 18.20
C GLY A 13 1.45 -12.41 19.64
N ALA A 14 2.65 -12.95 19.87
CA ALA A 14 3.10 -13.37 21.19
C ALA A 14 3.23 -12.19 22.18
N VAL A 15 3.66 -11.01 21.75
CA VAL A 15 3.68 -9.80 22.59
C VAL A 15 2.28 -9.38 23.05
N LYS A 16 1.22 -9.73 22.31
CA LYS A 16 -0.16 -9.47 22.74
C LYS A 16 -0.68 -10.48 23.77
N GLU A 17 -0.20 -11.72 23.71
CA GLU A 17 -0.64 -12.81 24.60
C GLU A 17 0.23 -12.93 25.86
N ILE A 18 1.52 -12.63 25.74
CA ILE A 18 2.51 -12.75 26.81
C ILE A 18 2.64 -11.41 27.55
N PRO A 19 2.45 -11.38 28.88
CA PRO A 19 2.39 -10.14 29.65
C PRO A 19 3.75 -9.43 29.82
N SER A 20 4.87 -10.06 29.46
CA SER A 20 6.22 -9.54 29.70
C SER A 20 7.14 -9.69 28.49
N ILE A 21 7.79 -8.59 28.09
CA ILE A 21 8.79 -8.57 27.02
C ILE A 21 9.96 -9.53 27.29
N ARG A 22 10.27 -9.80 28.57
CA ARG A 22 11.37 -10.70 28.95
C ARG A 22 11.08 -12.15 28.57
N ASP A 23 9.82 -12.56 28.69
CA ASP A 23 9.40 -13.92 28.38
C ASP A 23 9.40 -14.12 26.85
N VAL A 24 8.96 -13.11 26.10
CA VAL A 24 9.07 -13.06 24.63
C VAL A 24 10.54 -13.16 24.17
N VAL A 25 11.46 -12.46 24.83
CA VAL A 25 12.91 -12.56 24.55
C VAL A 25 13.43 -13.98 24.76
N ASN A 26 13.02 -14.65 25.84
CA ASN A 26 13.50 -15.98 26.19
C ASN A 26 12.92 -17.06 25.26
N GLU A 27 11.64 -16.94 24.88
CA GLU A 27 10.96 -17.86 23.97
C GLU A 27 11.51 -17.78 22.56
N PHE A 28 11.63 -16.57 22.01
CA PHE A 28 12.07 -16.39 20.62
C PHE A 28 13.58 -16.30 20.47
N ARG A 29 14.35 -16.27 21.57
CA ARG A 29 15.82 -16.12 21.58
C ARG A 29 16.29 -14.88 20.80
N ILE A 30 15.52 -13.80 20.87
CA ILE A 30 15.74 -12.55 20.14
C ILE A 30 16.15 -11.44 21.10
N SER A 31 17.04 -10.55 20.64
CA SER A 31 17.48 -9.41 21.46
C SER A 31 16.31 -8.49 21.83
N LYS A 32 16.33 -7.95 23.06
CA LYS A 32 15.33 -6.97 23.53
C LYS A 32 15.16 -5.79 22.58
N ASN A 33 16.24 -5.34 21.94
CA ASN A 33 16.23 -4.22 20.99
C ASN A 33 15.48 -4.55 19.70
N ALA A 34 15.61 -5.78 19.20
CA ALA A 34 14.88 -6.22 18.02
C ALA A 34 13.37 -6.26 18.29
N ILE A 35 12.95 -6.74 19.47
CA ILE A 35 11.55 -6.73 19.90
C ILE A 35 11.03 -5.30 20.08
N GLY A 36 11.82 -4.39 20.68
CA GLY A 36 11.44 -2.98 20.79
C GLY A 36 11.16 -2.32 19.43
N ARG A 37 12.04 -2.56 18.44
CA ARG A 37 11.85 -2.11 17.05
C ARG A 37 10.63 -2.74 16.38
N LEU A 38 10.34 -4.01 16.70
CA LEU A 38 9.16 -4.70 16.21
C LEU A 38 7.89 -4.05 16.78
N CYS A 39 7.87 -3.81 18.09
CA CYS A 39 6.77 -3.13 18.76
C CYS A 39 6.58 -1.71 18.20
N GLU A 40 7.62 -0.90 18.02
CA GLU A 40 7.48 0.42 17.39
C GLU A 40 6.84 0.37 16.01
N ARG A 41 7.13 -0.68 15.22
CA ARG A 41 6.62 -0.82 13.86
C ARG A 41 5.19 -1.37 13.79
N PHE A 42 4.78 -2.18 14.76
CA PHE A 42 3.52 -2.93 14.72
C PHE A 42 2.52 -2.56 15.83
N TYR A 43 2.97 -1.86 16.87
CA TYR A 43 2.16 -1.39 18.00
C TYR A 43 1.67 0.04 17.72
N VAL A 44 0.92 0.21 16.63
CA VAL A 44 0.13 1.43 16.40
C VAL A 44 -1.26 1.19 17.02
N PRO A 45 -1.63 1.89 18.09
CA PRO A 45 -2.96 1.78 18.68
C PRO A 45 -3.96 2.53 17.78
N GLY A 46 -4.44 1.87 16.75
CA GLY A 46 -5.36 2.47 15.80
C GLY A 46 -5.14 1.93 14.40
N THR A 47 -5.81 0.82 14.12
CA THR A 47 -6.09 0.26 12.80
C THR A 47 -4.83 -0.04 11.97
N VAL A 48 -4.53 -1.33 11.81
CA VAL A 48 -3.73 -1.81 10.66
C VAL A 48 -4.58 -1.56 9.41
N THR A 49 -4.66 -0.32 8.96
CA THR A 49 -5.27 0.02 7.68
C THR A 49 -4.33 -0.51 6.62
N ARG A 50 -4.80 -1.53 5.89
CA ARG A 50 -4.17 -1.92 4.65
C ARG A 50 -4.23 -0.69 3.75
N TYR A 51 -3.11 -0.02 3.55
CA TYR A 51 -3.00 0.93 2.44
C TYR A 51 -3.18 0.08 1.19
N TYR A 52 -4.38 0.12 0.60
CA TYR A 52 -4.50 -0.21 -0.80
C TYR A 52 -3.51 0.73 -1.48
N SER A 53 -2.45 0.18 -2.06
CA SER A 53 -1.76 0.93 -3.09
C SER A 53 -2.87 1.33 -4.04
N SER A 54 -3.16 2.62 -4.15
CA SER A 54 -3.77 3.12 -5.37
C SER A 54 -2.96 2.44 -6.45
N GLY A 55 -3.57 1.56 -7.25
CA GLY A 55 -2.91 1.08 -8.45
C GLY A 55 -2.40 2.30 -9.21
N ARG A 56 -1.47 2.12 -10.15
CA ARG A 56 -1.09 3.20 -11.04
C ARG A 56 -2.38 3.93 -11.48
N PRO A 57 -2.53 5.24 -11.19
CA PRO A 57 -3.69 5.97 -11.66
C PRO A 57 -3.79 5.65 -13.14
N GLY A 58 -4.90 5.03 -13.53
CA GLY A 58 -5.20 4.80 -14.94
C GLY A 58 -5.44 6.17 -15.53
N GLU A 59 -4.35 6.88 -15.82
CA GLU A 59 -4.35 8.16 -16.47
C GLU A 59 -4.61 7.88 -17.94
N ILE A 60 -5.88 7.69 -18.29
CA ILE A 60 -6.32 8.02 -19.64
C ILE A 60 -6.73 9.48 -19.53
N SER A 61 -5.74 10.36 -19.47
CA SER A 61 -5.97 11.76 -19.74
C SER A 61 -6.39 11.86 -21.20
N ALA A 62 -7.48 12.57 -21.51
CA ALA A 62 -7.94 12.79 -22.89
C ALA A 62 -6.87 13.49 -23.78
N ASN A 63 -5.79 13.98 -23.17
CA ASN A 63 -4.64 14.52 -23.88
C ASN A 63 -3.63 13.48 -24.38
N GLU A 64 -3.68 12.23 -23.92
CA GLU A 64 -2.68 11.20 -24.26
C GLU A 64 -3.07 10.31 -25.43
N ASP A 65 -4.32 10.36 -25.91
CA ASP A 65 -4.71 9.61 -27.10
C ASP A 65 -4.39 10.43 -28.37
N PRO A 66 -3.32 10.07 -29.11
CA PRO A 66 -2.95 10.78 -30.33
C PRO A 66 -4.05 10.71 -31.38
N TYR A 67 -4.90 9.68 -31.36
CA TYR A 67 -6.02 9.53 -32.29
C TYR A 67 -7.13 10.56 -32.01
N VAL A 68 -7.43 10.86 -30.74
CA VAL A 68 -8.39 11.91 -30.35
C VAL A 68 -7.87 13.29 -30.76
N GLN A 69 -6.59 13.56 -30.56
CA GLN A 69 -5.96 14.83 -30.97
C GLN A 69 -5.98 15.03 -32.49
N ILE A 70 -5.67 13.98 -33.25
CA ILE A 70 -5.72 14.00 -34.72
C ILE A 70 -7.17 14.20 -35.21
N THR A 71 -8.13 13.52 -34.59
CA THR A 71 -9.56 13.62 -34.93
C THR A 71 -10.11 15.01 -34.59
N ALA A 72 -9.76 15.59 -33.45
CA ALA A 72 -10.15 16.94 -33.05
C ALA A 72 -9.54 18.02 -33.97
N LYS A 73 -8.27 17.86 -34.38
CA LYS A 73 -7.62 18.77 -35.35
C LYS A 73 -8.26 18.73 -36.74
N ARG A 74 -8.70 17.54 -37.19
CA ARG A 74 -9.41 17.37 -38.47
C ARG A 74 -10.84 17.89 -38.40
N ASN A 75 -11.52 17.69 -37.27
CA ASN A 75 -12.92 18.05 -37.06
C ASN A 75 -13.09 19.31 -36.21
N ARG A 76 -12.40 20.41 -36.55
CA ARG A 76 -12.40 21.69 -35.79
C ARG A 76 -13.80 22.28 -35.48
N ARG A 77 -14.85 21.82 -36.17
CA ARG A 77 -16.24 22.26 -35.97
C ARG A 77 -17.07 21.35 -35.07
N ILE A 78 -16.52 20.21 -34.63
CA ILE A 78 -17.22 19.22 -33.80
C ILE A 78 -16.66 19.32 -32.38
N THR A 79 -17.54 19.52 -31.41
CA THR A 79 -17.17 19.63 -29.99
C THR A 79 -16.81 18.26 -29.42
N ALA A 80 -15.91 18.20 -28.44
CA ALA A 80 -15.48 16.93 -27.83
C ALA A 80 -16.67 16.10 -27.29
N VAL A 81 -17.73 16.76 -26.81
CA VAL A 81 -18.97 16.13 -26.34
C VAL A 81 -19.66 15.33 -27.44
N THR A 82 -19.73 15.87 -28.67
CA THR A 82 -20.38 15.21 -29.81
C THR A 82 -19.58 14.03 -30.38
N LEU A 83 -18.26 13.97 -30.16
CA LEU A 83 -17.45 12.80 -30.54
C LEU A 83 -17.53 11.68 -29.49
N ALA A 84 -17.69 12.04 -28.21
CA ALA A 84 -17.77 11.09 -27.11
C ALA A 84 -19.15 10.39 -26.99
N GLN A 85 -20.20 10.97 -27.57
CA GLN A 85 -21.57 10.44 -27.49
C GLN A 85 -21.91 9.38 -28.56
N GLY A 86 -20.98 9.09 -29.48
CA GLY A 86 -21.23 8.20 -30.62
C GLY A 86 -22.12 8.89 -31.67
N ILE A 87 -21.79 8.70 -32.94
CA ILE A 87 -22.64 9.12 -34.06
C ILE A 87 -23.77 8.10 -34.19
#